data_AF-E4YHE4-F1
#
_entry.id   AF-E4YHE4-F1
#
_cell.length_a   1.000
_cell.length_b   1.000
_cell.length_c   1.000
_cell.angle_alpha   90.00
_cell.angle_beta   90.00
_cell.angle_gamma   90.00
#
_symmetry.space_group_name_H-M   'P 1'
#
loop_
_entity.id
_entity.type
_entity.pdbx_description
1 polymer ?
#
loop_
_entity_poly.entity_id
_entity_poly.type
_entity_poly.pdbx_seq_one_letter_code
_entity_poly.pdbx_strand_id
1 'polypeptide(L)'
;MLLFGDDKNEIDHCDKPCQRADLFMSALELEDIFGGWRPLMAKDDELINIGTCSGYCQFSSRRLRHSEVPEFLNGCATISFSPLTIFKGDMIRIIDNMIVKNCGCQRVQYCS
;
A
#
# COMPACT_ATOMS: atom_id res chain seq x y z
N MET A 1 -19.43 -23.49 -36.51
CA MET A 1 -18.08 -23.78 -35.97
C MET A 1 -17.60 -22.49 -35.32
N LEU A 2 -17.76 -22.38 -33.99
CA LEU A 2 -17.37 -21.18 -33.25
C LEU A 2 -15.94 -21.36 -32.77
N LEU A 3 -15.01 -20.66 -33.40
CA LEU A 3 -13.62 -20.57 -32.96
C LEU A 3 -13.54 -19.53 -31.84
N PHE A 4 -13.67 -19.95 -30.59
CA PHE A 4 -13.21 -19.18 -29.44
C PHE A 4 -11.78 -19.62 -29.16
N GLY A 5 -10.83 -19.03 -29.89
CA GLY A 5 -9.40 -19.22 -29.67
C GLY A 5 -8.77 -17.87 -29.49
N ASP A 6 -9.02 -17.27 -28.33
CA ASP A 6 -8.26 -16.12 -27.85
C ASP A 6 -7.88 -16.45 -26.41
N ASP A 7 -7.01 -17.48 -26.27
CA ASP A 7 -6.19 -17.71 -25.07
C ASP A 7 -5.22 -16.54 -24.96
N LYS A 8 -5.74 -15.40 -24.53
CA LYS A 8 -4.91 -14.43 -23.83
C LYS A 8 -4.54 -15.16 -22.54
N ASN A 9 -3.30 -15.65 -22.46
CA ASN A 9 -2.67 -16.06 -21.21
C ASN A 9 -2.98 -14.99 -20.17
N GLU A 10 -4.00 -15.20 -19.33
CA GLU A 10 -4.20 -14.42 -18.12
C GLU A 10 -2.95 -14.69 -17.29
N ILE A 11 -2.05 -13.70 -17.24
CA ILE A 11 -0.82 -13.82 -16.45
C ILE A 11 -1.28 -13.94 -14.99
N ASP A 12 -1.04 -15.10 -14.41
CA ASP A 12 -1.31 -15.34 -13.00
C ASP A 12 -0.32 -14.53 -12.16
N HIS A 13 -0.80 -13.42 -11.61
CA HIS A 13 -0.08 -12.50 -10.74
C HIS A 13 -0.20 -12.87 -9.25
N CYS A 14 -0.65 -14.09 -8.97
CA CYS A 14 -0.68 -14.65 -7.61
C CYS A 14 0.70 -14.98 -7.05
N ASP A 15 1.76 -14.86 -7.86
CA ASP A 15 3.15 -14.93 -7.43
C ASP A 15 3.56 -13.75 -6.52
N LYS A 16 2.88 -12.60 -6.66
CA LYS A 16 3.14 -11.38 -5.89
C LYS A 16 1.82 -10.74 -5.43
N PRO A 17 1.12 -11.35 -4.46
CA PRO A 17 -0.15 -10.82 -3.97
C PRO A 17 0.04 -9.45 -3.30
N CYS A 18 -1.00 -8.63 -3.33
CA CYS A 18 -1.05 -7.36 -2.60
C CYS A 18 -0.70 -7.56 -1.12
N GLN A 19 0.35 -6.88 -0.67
CA GLN A 19 0.84 -6.96 0.70
C GLN A 19 1.53 -5.66 1.13
N ARG A 20 1.77 -5.54 2.44
CA ARG A 20 2.62 -4.48 2.98
C ARG A 20 4.07 -4.81 2.67
N ALA A 21 4.75 -3.90 1.97
CA ALA A 21 6.19 -3.91 1.81
C ALA A 21 6.83 -2.89 2.74
N ASP A 22 8.09 -3.12 3.07
CA ASP A 22 8.85 -2.19 3.89
C ASP A 22 9.24 -0.97 3.06
N LEU A 23 9.06 0.21 3.67
CA LEU A 23 9.51 1.49 3.14
C LEU A 23 10.09 2.25 4.31
N PHE A 24 11.39 2.49 4.26
CA PHE A 24 12.13 3.14 5.33
C PHE A 24 12.37 4.61 5.00
N MET A 25 12.20 5.47 5.99
CA MET A 25 12.59 6.88 5.94
C MET A 25 13.41 7.21 7.17
N SER A 26 14.41 8.07 7.02
CA SER A 26 15.19 8.56 8.15
C SER A 26 14.39 9.52 9.02
N ALA A 27 14.79 9.65 10.28
CA ALA A 27 14.22 10.64 11.19
C ALA A 27 14.32 12.08 10.64
N LEU A 28 15.43 12.40 9.98
CA LEU A 28 15.70 13.71 9.38
C LEU A 28 14.78 14.02 8.19
N GLU A 29 14.55 13.04 7.30
CA GLU A 29 13.61 13.21 6.19
C GLU A 29 12.18 13.44 6.69
N LEU A 30 11.76 12.70 7.71
CA LEU A 30 10.45 12.89 8.33
C LEU A 30 10.34 14.24 9.06
N GLU A 31 11.40 14.67 9.73
CA GLU A 31 11.46 15.97 10.39
C GLU A 31 11.31 17.13 9.40
N ASP A 32 11.97 17.04 8.23
CA ASP A 32 11.82 18.03 7.15
C ASP A 32 10.37 18.09 6.64
N ILE A 33 9.77 16.93 6.37
CA ILE A 33 8.37 16.83 5.94
C ILE A 33 7.40 17.44 6.96
N PHE A 34 7.65 17.25 8.26
CA PHE A 34 6.78 17.76 9.30
C PHE A 34 7.14 19.17 9.79
N GLY A 35 8.07 19.88 9.14
CA GLY A 35 8.44 21.25 9.50
C GLY A 35 9.16 21.37 10.85
N GLY A 36 10.12 20.47 11.08
CA GLY A 36 10.93 20.43 12.30
C GLY A 36 10.26 19.71 13.47
N TRP A 37 9.32 18.79 13.19
CA TRP A 37 8.77 17.87 14.19
C TRP A 37 9.35 16.47 13.97
N ARG A 38 9.99 15.93 15.01
CA ARG A 38 10.79 14.72 14.89
C ARG A 38 10.06 13.49 15.44
N PRO A 39 10.19 12.30 14.83
CA PRO A 39 9.66 11.06 15.42
C PRO A 39 10.24 10.74 16.81
N LEU A 40 9.38 10.43 17.79
CA LEU A 40 9.72 10.27 19.21
C LEU A 40 10.75 9.17 19.49
N MET A 41 10.81 8.14 18.64
CA MET A 41 11.65 6.96 18.88
C MET A 41 12.98 6.96 18.13
N ALA A 42 13.32 8.01 17.37
CA ALA A 42 14.40 7.92 16.39
C ALA A 42 15.65 8.71 16.77
N LYS A 43 16.81 8.03 16.76
CA LYS A 43 18.13 8.68 16.59
C LYS A 43 18.29 9.22 15.16
N ASP A 44 19.27 10.09 14.92
CA ASP A 44 19.44 10.78 13.63
C ASP A 44 19.66 9.80 12.47
N ASP A 45 20.31 8.67 12.76
CA ASP A 45 20.66 7.59 11.84
C ASP A 45 19.59 6.48 11.77
N GLU A 46 18.51 6.61 12.54
CA GLU A 46 17.51 5.55 12.65
C GLU A 46 16.50 5.60 11.50
N LEU A 47 16.32 4.45 10.86
CA LEU A 47 15.36 4.26 9.78
C LEU A 47 14.02 3.81 10.34
N ILE A 48 12.99 4.59 10.10
CA ILE A 48 11.61 4.29 10.49
C ILE A 48 10.91 3.63 9.30
N ASN A 49 10.38 2.42 9.54
CA ASN A 49 9.58 1.73 8.54
C ASN A 49 8.15 2.30 8.50
N ILE A 50 7.91 3.25 7.60
CA ILE A 50 6.57 3.79 7.34
C ILE A 50 5.70 2.82 6.54
N GLY A 51 6.32 1.87 5.82
CA GLY A 51 5.64 0.87 5.01
C GLY A 51 4.97 1.43 3.75
N THR A 52 4.70 0.55 2.80
CA THR A 52 3.93 0.86 1.58
C THR A 52 3.12 -0.36 1.15
N CYS A 53 2.11 -0.16 0.32
CA CYS A 53 1.36 -1.27 -0.29
C CYS A 53 1.88 -1.56 -1.69
N SER A 54 2.22 -2.83 -1.94
CA SER A 54 2.73 -3.27 -3.22
C SER A 54 2.26 -4.69 -3.56
N GLY A 55 2.42 -5.07 -4.82
CA GLY A 55 1.91 -6.32 -5.37
C GLY A 55 0.65 -6.12 -6.20
N TYR A 56 0.10 -7.22 -6.68
CA TYR A 56 -0.98 -7.23 -7.66
C TYR A 56 -2.31 -7.63 -7.03
N CYS A 57 -3.40 -7.17 -7.63
CA CYS A 57 -4.74 -7.61 -7.32
C CYS A 57 -5.34 -8.33 -8.53
N GLN A 58 -5.37 -9.66 -8.48
CA GLN A 58 -5.91 -10.47 -9.56
C GLN A 58 -7.41 -10.65 -9.39
N PHE A 59 -8.15 -10.24 -10.42
CA PHE A 59 -9.61 -10.37 -10.46
C PHE A 59 -9.98 -11.27 -11.63
N SER A 60 -10.85 -12.26 -11.40
CA SER A 60 -11.37 -13.07 -12.50
C SER A 60 -12.17 -12.17 -13.47
N SER A 61 -11.70 -12.05 -14.70
CA SER A 61 -12.31 -11.20 -15.75
C SER A 61 -13.72 -11.66 -16.15
N ARG A 62 -14.07 -12.94 -15.86
CA ARG A 62 -15.34 -13.56 -16.25
C ARG A 62 -16.60 -12.85 -15.69
N ARG A 63 -16.50 -12.09 -14.59
CA ARG A 63 -17.64 -11.32 -14.04
C ARG A 63 -17.63 -9.84 -14.44
N LEU A 64 -16.60 -9.34 -15.12
CA LEU A 64 -16.42 -7.90 -15.37
C LEU A 64 -16.83 -7.44 -16.78
N ARG A 65 -17.34 -8.33 -17.64
CA ARG A 65 -17.82 -7.96 -19.00
C ARG A 65 -18.96 -6.92 -19.03
N HIS A 66 -19.48 -6.47 -17.90
CA HIS A 66 -20.58 -5.50 -17.79
C HIS A 66 -20.31 -4.28 -16.91
N SER A 67 -19.07 -4.07 -16.45
CA SER A 67 -18.77 -2.96 -15.54
C SER A 67 -17.85 -1.95 -16.24
N GLU A 68 -18.42 -0.85 -16.73
CA GLU A 68 -17.76 0.36 -17.22
C GLU A 68 -17.01 1.14 -16.11
N VAL A 69 -16.49 0.44 -15.10
CA VAL A 69 -15.75 1.07 -14.01
C VAL A 69 -14.29 1.19 -14.44
N PRO A 70 -13.70 2.40 -14.40
CA PRO A 70 -12.32 2.61 -14.83
C PRO A 70 -11.35 1.66 -14.11
N GLU A 71 -10.44 1.04 -14.86
CA GLU A 71 -9.42 0.09 -14.34
C GLU A 71 -8.55 0.68 -13.22
N PHE A 72 -8.52 2.00 -13.08
CA PHE A 72 -7.76 2.75 -12.07
C PHE A 72 -8.13 2.46 -10.61
N LEU A 73 -9.26 1.80 -10.34
CA LEU A 73 -9.68 1.43 -8.97
C LEU A 73 -9.28 -0.01 -8.57
N ASN A 74 -8.72 -0.80 -9.47
CA ASN A 74 -8.40 -2.21 -9.23
C ASN A 74 -6.94 -2.39 -8.73
N GLY A 75 -6.54 -1.66 -7.70
CA GLY A 75 -5.16 -1.63 -7.18
C GLY A 75 -4.97 -2.18 -5.77
N CYS A 76 -3.71 -2.48 -5.42
CA CYS A 76 -3.29 -2.74 -4.05
C CYS A 76 -3.20 -1.41 -3.28
N ALA A 77 -3.95 -1.29 -2.18
CA ALA A 77 -4.05 -0.04 -1.44
C ALA A 77 -3.97 -0.27 0.08
N THR A 78 -3.68 0.80 0.81
CA THR A 78 -3.68 0.76 2.28
C THR A 78 -5.10 0.64 2.82
N ILE A 79 -5.35 -0.39 3.64
CA ILE A 79 -6.61 -0.62 4.34
C ILE A 79 -6.62 0.10 5.67
N SER A 80 -5.49 0.09 6.37
CA SER A 80 -5.39 0.71 7.68
C SER A 80 -3.98 1.21 7.95
N PHE A 81 -3.92 2.27 8.74
CA PHE A 81 -2.70 2.89 9.19
C PHE A 81 -2.57 2.80 10.70
N SER A 82 -1.35 2.94 11.20
CA SER A 82 -1.04 3.24 12.60
C SER A 82 -0.47 4.66 12.71
N PRO A 83 -0.67 5.31 13.87
CA PRO A 83 -0.14 6.65 14.08
C PRO A 83 1.38 6.65 14.24
N LEU A 84 1.99 7.82 14.00
CA LEU A 84 3.38 8.10 14.33
C LEU A 84 3.43 9.21 15.39
N THR A 85 4.11 8.94 16.51
CA THR A 85 4.34 9.95 17.55
C THR A 85 5.56 10.80 17.21
N ILE A 86 5.40 12.11 17.26
CA ILE A 86 6.42 13.11 16.95
C ILE A 86 6.57 14.12 18.11
N PHE A 87 7.69 14.83 18.18
CA PHE A 87 7.98 15.83 19.20
C PHE A 87 8.73 17.03 18.65
N LYS A 88 8.64 18.16 19.36
CA LYS A 88 9.39 19.40 19.08
C LYS A 88 9.59 20.15 20.40
N GLY A 89 10.83 20.20 20.89
CA GLY A 89 11.12 20.62 22.26
C GLY A 89 10.40 19.68 23.25
N ASP A 90 9.64 20.26 24.20
CA ASP A 90 8.87 19.49 25.19
C ASP A 90 7.46 19.11 24.73
N MET A 91 7.07 19.44 23.49
CA MET A 91 5.75 19.14 22.96
C MET A 91 5.73 17.80 22.24
N ILE A 92 4.69 17.00 22.50
CA ILE A 92 4.44 15.73 21.81
C ILE A 92 3.15 15.85 20.99
N ARG A 93 3.15 15.29 19.78
CA ARG A 93 1.98 15.15 18.91
C ARG A 93 1.91 13.75 18.33
N ILE A 94 0.70 13.36 17.96
CA ILE A 94 0.41 12.10 17.28
C ILE A 94 -0.09 12.45 15.89
N ILE A 95 0.60 11.94 14.86
CA ILE A 95 0.15 12.03 13.48
C ILE A 95 -0.57 10.73 13.14
N ASP A 96 -1.88 10.83 12.99
CA ASP A 96 -2.71 9.73 12.52
C ASP A 96 -2.42 9.41 11.06
N ASN A 97 -2.71 8.17 10.66
CA ASN A 97 -2.61 7.72 9.28
C ASN A 97 -1.21 7.75 8.63
N MET A 98 -0.14 7.60 9.42
CA MET A 98 1.23 7.72 8.90
C MET A 98 1.88 6.39 8.52
N ILE A 99 1.82 5.38 9.39
CA ILE A 99 2.49 4.10 9.16
C ILE A 99 1.49 3.13 8.54
N VAL A 100 1.80 2.59 7.36
CA VAL A 100 0.97 1.56 6.72
C VAL A 100 1.00 0.29 7.58
N LYS A 101 -0.19 -0.16 8.03
CA LYS A 101 -0.33 -1.37 8.84
C LYS A 101 -0.82 -2.56 8.02
N ASN A 102 -1.87 -2.36 7.24
CA ASN A 102 -2.46 -3.40 6.40
C ASN A 102 -2.70 -2.89 5.00
N CYS A 103 -2.43 -3.75 4.02
CA CYS A 103 -2.72 -3.54 2.62
C CYS A 103 -3.77 -4.55 2.16
N GLY A 104 -4.49 -4.21 1.11
CA GLY A 104 -5.30 -5.20 0.43
C GLY A 104 -5.90 -4.67 -0.85
N CYS A 105 -6.60 -5.57 -1.52
CA CYS A 105 -7.27 -5.30 -2.77
C CYS A 105 -8.65 -4.73 -2.50
N GLN A 106 -9.07 -3.78 -3.33
CA GLN A 106 -10.43 -3.21 -3.25
C GLN A 106 -11.53 -4.24 -3.55
N ARG A 107 -11.18 -5.40 -4.11
CA ARG A 107 -12.08 -6.54 -4.34
C ARG A 107 -11.39 -7.86 -3.96
N VAL A 108 -12.16 -8.93 -3.83
CA VAL A 108 -11.65 -10.28 -3.51
C VAL A 108 -10.77 -10.77 -4.66
N GLN A 109 -9.54 -11.17 -4.34
CA GLN A 109 -8.63 -11.82 -5.28
C GLN A 109 -9.01 -13.27 -5.51
N TYR A 110 -8.83 -13.75 -6.74
CA TYR A 110 -8.98 -15.17 -7.09
C TYR A 110 -7.66 -15.66 -7.71
N CYS A 111 -7.06 -16.64 -7.07
CA CYS A 111 -5.94 -17.42 -7.58
C CYS A 111 -6.45 -18.80 -7.94
N SER A 112 -6.13 -19.28 -9.15
CA SER A 112 -6.62 -20.54 -9.72
C SER A 112 -5.53 -21.59 -9.80
#